data_AF-A0A239DYT7-F1
#
_entry.id   AF-A0A239DYT7-F1
#
_cell.length_a   1.000
_cell.length_b   1.000
_cell.length_c   1.000
_cell.angle_alpha   90.00
_cell.angle_beta   90.00
_cell.angle_gamma   90.00
#
_symmetry.space_group_name_H-M   'P 1'
#
loop_
_entity.id
_entity.type
_entity.pdbx_description
1 polymer ?
#
loop_
_entity_poly.entity_id
_entity_poly.type
_entity_poly.pdbx_seq_one_letter_code
_entity_poly.pdbx_strand_id
1 'polypeptide(L)'
;MSKSLKLYGGVAAGIGLMLVGAYNFADRNVAGYPTNPQVLAELPAPIPEPVAPVQTATAPDAADPAALDGGIVGAAHADNGDSTGLRFGLGREALPEEIAAWNVDISPDGTGLPVGTGNAFDGEPLFEDNCAACHGSFAEGVGNWPKLAGGDGTLADDDPLKTVGSYWPYTSTIWDYVHRSMPFGAAQTLSDDDVYAIVAYILYSNDIIDDEFEVSNETLPTITLPNADGFIVDDRAETEYPIWRTEPCMENCKDSVEITMRATVLDVTPDEEGTEPAVDPAPAADPAEAAAVDPEPEAEPAAEPAAAPAEDALDPELVAAGEKLFGKCKACHQVGDGAKNRVGPQLTGVVGRDIGAVEGFKYSRTMADMGGTWDEEILGAFLADPRGTVKGTKMAFAGLRKDEEVAAMIAYLKSFSE
;
A
#
# COMPACT_ATOMS: atom_id res chain seq x y z
N MET A 1 5.36 74.61 43.55
CA MET A 1 6.26 73.83 42.68
C MET A 1 5.88 72.36 42.80
N SER A 2 5.56 71.77 41.66
CA SER A 2 4.41 70.87 41.51
C SER A 2 4.68 69.41 41.89
N LYS A 3 3.73 68.80 42.62
CA LYS A 3 3.62 67.34 42.85
C LYS A 3 3.66 66.54 41.54
N SER A 4 3.31 67.15 40.41
CA SER A 4 3.38 66.57 39.07
C SER A 4 4.80 66.15 38.67
N LEU A 5 5.85 66.91 39.04
CA LEU A 5 7.21 66.60 38.61
C LEU A 5 7.74 65.30 39.25
N LYS A 6 7.31 65.01 40.49
CA LYS A 6 7.65 63.76 41.18
C LYS A 6 6.90 62.56 40.61
N LEU A 7 5.67 62.76 40.14
CA LEU A 7 4.86 61.71 39.53
C LEU A 7 5.36 61.36 38.13
N TYR A 8 5.60 62.37 37.28
CA TYR A 8 6.08 62.14 35.91
C TYR A 8 7.56 61.74 35.86
N GLY A 9 8.38 62.22 36.81
CA GLY A 9 9.78 61.79 36.92
C GLY A 9 9.93 60.31 37.25
N GLY A 10 9.08 59.78 38.15
CA GLY A 10 9.06 58.36 38.48
C GLY A 10 8.61 57.49 37.30
N VAL A 11 7.59 57.92 36.56
CA VAL A 11 7.10 57.21 35.37
C VAL A 11 8.14 57.22 34.25
N ALA A 12 8.78 58.36 33.96
CA ALA A 12 9.82 58.44 32.95
C ALA A 12 11.05 57.58 33.30
N ALA A 13 11.45 57.55 34.57
CA ALA A 13 12.52 56.67 35.04
C ALA A 13 12.15 55.19 34.93
N GLY A 14 10.90 54.83 35.25
CA GLY A 14 10.38 53.47 35.12
C GLY A 14 10.34 52.98 33.67
N ILE A 15 9.85 53.82 32.75
CA ILE A 15 9.83 53.53 31.31
C ILE A 15 11.27 53.39 30.79
N GLY A 16 12.18 54.28 31.19
CA GLY A 16 13.59 54.19 30.82
C GLY A 16 14.24 52.89 31.28
N LEU A 17 14.02 52.49 32.53
CA LEU A 17 14.53 51.22 33.06
C LEU A 17 13.95 50.00 32.34
N MET A 18 12.65 50.02 32.05
CA MET A 18 11.98 48.92 31.35
C MET A 18 12.48 48.78 29.91
N LEU A 19 12.62 49.89 29.18
CA LEU A 19 13.12 49.88 27.80
C LEU A 19 14.60 49.47 27.73
N VAL A 20 15.44 49.95 28.66
CA VAL A 20 16.85 49.55 28.72
C VAL A 20 16.99 48.08 29.11
N GLY A 21 16.16 47.59 30.03
CA GLY A 21 16.11 46.17 30.39
C GLY A 21 15.67 45.28 29.23
N ALA A 22 14.61 45.68 28.51
CA ALA A 22 14.12 44.97 27.33
C ALA A 22 15.16 44.96 26.20
N TYR A 23 15.82 46.09 25.94
CA TYR A 23 16.87 46.19 24.92
C TYR A 23 18.07 45.29 25.25
N ASN A 24 18.57 45.33 26.50
CA ASN A 24 19.67 44.46 26.91
C ASN A 24 19.27 42.98 26.95
N PHE A 25 18.03 42.65 27.28
CA PHE A 25 17.55 41.26 27.25
C PHE A 25 17.44 40.74 25.82
N ALA A 26 16.90 41.55 24.89
CA ALA A 26 16.80 41.19 23.48
C ALA A 26 18.19 41.03 22.84
N ASP A 27 19.10 41.99 23.03
CA ASP A 27 20.42 41.98 22.41
C ASP A 27 21.31 40.82 22.90
N ARG A 28 21.08 40.33 24.13
CA ARG A 28 21.88 39.27 24.74
C ARG A 28 21.30 37.86 24.62
N ASN A 29 19.99 37.73 24.35
CA ASN A 29 19.31 36.43 24.29
C ASN A 29 18.62 36.14 22.94
N VAL A 30 18.51 37.12 22.06
CA VAL A 30 18.14 36.87 20.65
C VAL A 30 19.44 36.77 19.88
N ALA A 31 19.79 35.55 19.44
CA ALA A 31 20.90 35.37 18.53
C ALA A 31 20.69 36.28 17.32
N GLY A 32 21.67 37.13 17.00
CA GLY A 32 21.62 37.97 15.81
C GLY A 32 21.34 37.10 14.59
N TYR A 33 20.49 37.59 13.69
CA TYR A 33 20.29 36.94 12.40
C TYR A 33 21.68 36.68 11.78
N PRO A 34 22.00 35.43 11.40
CA PRO A 34 23.28 35.16 10.76
C PRO A 34 23.38 36.07 9.53
N THR A 35 24.53 36.72 9.34
CA THR A 35 24.78 37.56 8.17
C THR A 35 24.72 36.76 6.85
N ASN A 36 24.69 35.43 6.94
CA ASN A 36 24.25 34.50 5.92
C ASN A 36 23.23 33.53 6.56
N PRO A 37 21.92 33.86 6.58
CA PRO A 37 20.93 32.82 6.73
C PRO A 37 21.11 31.88 5.54
N GLN A 38 21.02 30.57 5.74
CA GLN A 38 20.76 29.67 4.62
C GLN A 38 19.35 29.96 4.13
N VAL A 39 19.21 31.03 3.37
CA VAL A 39 18.02 31.30 2.59
C VAL A 39 18.03 30.23 1.51
N LEU A 40 16.91 29.51 1.38
CA LEU A 40 16.57 28.73 0.19
C LEU A 40 16.30 29.71 -0.99
N ALA A 41 17.28 30.56 -1.30
CA ALA A 41 17.24 31.50 -2.41
C ALA A 41 18.52 31.33 -3.24
N GLU A 42 18.28 31.11 -4.52
CA GLU A 42 19.22 30.79 -5.60
C GLU A 42 19.93 29.43 -5.48
N LEU A 43 19.48 28.49 -6.33
CA LEU A 43 20.33 27.38 -6.75
C LEU A 43 21.67 27.99 -7.22
N PRO A 44 22.82 27.46 -6.78
CA PRO A 44 24.11 27.97 -7.21
C PRO A 44 24.17 28.01 -8.74
N ALA A 45 24.78 29.07 -9.29
CA ALA A 45 25.10 29.13 -10.71
C ALA A 45 25.77 27.80 -11.14
N PRO A 46 25.51 27.30 -12.36
CA PRO A 46 26.08 26.04 -12.84
C PRO A 46 27.58 26.06 -12.57
N ILE A 47 28.06 25.04 -11.88
CA ILE A 47 29.46 24.89 -11.48
C ILE A 47 30.30 25.05 -12.76
N PRO A 48 31.13 26.11 -12.89
CA PRO A 48 32.02 26.20 -14.04
C PRO A 48 32.99 25.02 -13.96
N GLU A 49 33.25 24.37 -15.11
CA GLU A 49 34.15 23.22 -15.18
C GLU A 49 35.47 23.52 -14.43
N PRO A 50 35.93 22.61 -13.56
CA PRO A 50 37.04 22.90 -12.69
C PRO A 50 38.33 23.13 -13.49
N VAL A 51 38.79 24.38 -13.49
CA VAL A 51 40.09 24.80 -14.00
C VAL A 51 41.15 24.51 -12.92
N ALA A 52 41.41 23.24 -12.62
CA ALA A 52 42.54 22.84 -11.77
C ALA A 52 43.64 22.20 -12.64
N PRO A 53 44.92 22.59 -12.47
CA PRO A 53 45.99 22.09 -13.32
C PRO A 53 46.24 20.60 -13.03
N VAL A 54 46.14 19.81 -14.10
CA VAL A 54 46.43 18.38 -14.15
C VAL A 54 47.81 18.11 -13.55
N GLN A 55 47.88 17.39 -12.42
CA GLN A 55 49.12 16.71 -12.04
C GLN A 55 49.28 15.51 -12.96
N THR A 56 50.11 15.66 -13.99
CA THR A 56 50.51 14.59 -14.88
C THR A 56 51.42 13.62 -14.11
N ALA A 57 50.88 12.48 -13.68
CA ALA A 57 51.71 11.36 -13.29
C ALA A 57 52.15 10.63 -14.57
N THR A 58 53.43 10.74 -14.93
CA THR A 58 54.05 9.94 -15.99
C THR A 58 54.21 8.50 -15.53
N ALA A 59 53.63 7.56 -16.29
CA ALA A 59 53.87 6.14 -16.13
C ALA A 59 55.33 5.79 -16.51
N PRO A 60 55.98 4.84 -15.81
CA PRO A 60 57.25 4.28 -16.28
C PRO A 60 57.02 3.39 -17.51
N ASP A 61 57.89 3.55 -18.51
CA ASP A 61 57.83 2.84 -19.79
C ASP A 61 57.81 1.31 -19.63
N ALA A 62 56.85 0.68 -20.30
CA ALA A 62 56.76 -0.77 -20.46
C ALA A 62 57.76 -1.23 -21.53
N ALA A 63 58.94 -1.66 -21.11
CA ALA A 63 59.84 -2.42 -21.96
C ALA A 63 60.66 -3.42 -21.14
N ASP A 64 60.05 -4.55 -20.77
CA ASP A 64 60.82 -5.80 -20.59
C ASP A 64 59.92 -7.05 -20.81
N PRO A 65 60.00 -7.75 -21.96
CA PRO A 65 59.24 -8.96 -22.23
C PRO A 65 60.07 -10.19 -21.85
N ALA A 66 60.18 -10.49 -20.56
CA ALA A 66 60.83 -11.73 -20.10
C ALA A 66 60.35 -12.20 -18.72
N ALA A 67 59.11 -12.67 -18.63
CA ALA A 67 58.68 -13.60 -17.57
C ALA A 67 57.36 -14.30 -17.95
N LEU A 68 57.47 -15.32 -18.80
CA LEU A 68 56.44 -16.36 -18.93
C LEU A 68 56.84 -17.51 -17.99
N ASP A 69 56.10 -17.70 -16.89
CA ASP A 69 55.76 -19.04 -16.37
C ASP A 69 54.78 -18.94 -15.19
N GLY A 70 53.70 -19.73 -15.24
CA GLY A 70 52.80 -19.98 -14.11
C GLY A 70 51.45 -19.28 -14.19
N GLY A 71 50.39 -20.08 -14.35
CA GLY A 71 49.03 -19.64 -14.64
C GLY A 71 48.42 -18.64 -13.66
N ILE A 72 47.87 -17.57 -14.22
CA ILE A 72 46.79 -16.77 -13.65
C ILE A 72 45.92 -16.36 -14.85
N VAL A 73 44.61 -16.58 -14.77
CA VAL A 73 43.63 -16.04 -15.71
C VAL A 73 43.69 -14.52 -15.58
N GLY A 74 44.46 -13.88 -16.47
CA GLY A 74 44.54 -12.44 -16.56
C GLY A 74 43.21 -11.90 -17.06
N ALA A 75 42.41 -11.34 -16.16
CA ALA A 75 41.32 -10.46 -16.53
C ALA A 75 41.90 -9.32 -17.37
N ALA A 76 41.59 -9.32 -18.67
CA ALA A 76 41.82 -8.15 -19.50
C ALA A 76 40.93 -7.03 -18.94
N HIS A 77 41.55 -6.00 -18.37
CA HIS A 77 40.86 -4.82 -17.91
C HIS A 77 40.12 -4.16 -19.08
N ALA A 78 38.85 -3.81 -18.84
CA ALA A 78 38.02 -3.04 -19.74
C ALA A 78 38.67 -1.69 -20.03
N ASP A 79 39.38 -1.62 -21.16
CA ASP A 79 39.65 -0.39 -21.86
C ASP A 79 38.74 -0.39 -23.08
N ASN A 80 37.81 0.57 -23.12
CA ASN A 80 37.17 1.16 -24.31
C ASN A 80 36.04 2.09 -23.86
N GLY A 81 36.43 3.14 -23.14
CA GLY A 81 35.58 4.28 -22.87
C GLY A 81 36.52 5.40 -22.50
N ASP A 82 36.75 6.30 -23.46
CA ASP A 82 37.62 7.47 -23.35
C ASP A 82 37.02 8.44 -22.32
N SER A 83 37.05 8.05 -21.05
CA SER A 83 36.63 8.85 -19.92
C SER A 83 37.82 9.71 -19.54
N THR A 84 37.84 10.94 -20.02
CA THR A 84 38.86 11.95 -19.72
C THR A 84 38.84 12.46 -18.27
N GLY A 85 38.16 11.76 -17.35
CA GLY A 85 38.01 12.13 -15.94
C GLY A 85 38.75 11.22 -14.96
N LEU A 86 39.05 11.75 -13.77
CA LEU A 86 39.63 11.01 -12.64
C LEU A 86 38.68 9.88 -12.21
N ARG A 87 39.11 8.62 -12.34
CA ARG A 87 38.41 7.46 -11.76
C ARG A 87 38.89 7.25 -10.32
N PHE A 88 37.97 7.23 -9.36
CA PHE A 88 38.29 7.07 -7.92
C PHE A 88 38.68 5.63 -7.52
N GLY A 89 38.58 4.65 -8.42
CA GLY A 89 38.94 3.26 -8.16
C GLY A 89 38.04 2.54 -7.14
N LEU A 90 36.79 2.98 -6.99
CA LEU A 90 35.79 2.35 -6.11
C LEU A 90 34.89 1.39 -6.90
N GLY A 91 34.52 0.28 -6.28
CA GLY A 91 33.63 -0.73 -6.85
C GLY A 91 34.33 -1.78 -7.73
N ARG A 92 33.53 -2.60 -8.40
CA ARG A 92 33.96 -3.56 -9.43
C ARG A 92 32.95 -3.56 -10.57
N GLU A 93 33.34 -4.12 -11.70
CA GLU A 93 32.42 -4.40 -12.80
C GLU A 93 31.31 -5.35 -12.33
N ALA A 94 30.07 -5.04 -12.70
CA ALA A 94 28.92 -5.89 -12.43
C ALA A 94 28.99 -7.11 -13.35
N LEU A 95 28.76 -8.29 -12.79
CA LEU A 95 28.71 -9.51 -13.58
C LEU A 95 27.42 -9.52 -14.42
N PRO A 96 27.44 -10.12 -15.63
CA PRO A 96 26.24 -10.23 -16.46
C PRO A 96 25.05 -10.85 -15.71
N GLU A 97 25.29 -11.83 -14.84
CA GLU A 97 24.26 -12.51 -14.05
C GLU A 97 23.63 -11.58 -12.99
N GLU A 98 24.41 -10.64 -12.46
CA GLU A 98 23.91 -9.67 -11.48
C GLU A 98 23.04 -8.61 -12.15
N ILE A 99 23.44 -8.18 -13.34
CA ILE A 99 22.64 -7.27 -14.15
C ILE A 99 21.34 -7.97 -14.55
N ALA A 100 21.40 -9.21 -15.05
CA ALA A 100 20.22 -9.97 -15.44
C ALA A 100 19.25 -10.22 -14.27
N ALA A 101 19.77 -10.42 -13.05
CA ALA A 101 18.93 -10.63 -11.87
C ALA A 101 18.24 -9.36 -11.37
N TRP A 102 18.78 -8.17 -11.64
CA TRP A 102 18.30 -6.91 -11.06
C TRP A 102 17.66 -5.97 -12.07
N ASN A 103 18.13 -5.99 -13.31
CA ASN A 103 17.60 -5.20 -14.41
C ASN A 103 16.54 -6.02 -15.16
N VAL A 104 15.32 -5.98 -14.61
CA VAL A 104 14.11 -6.59 -15.18
C VAL A 104 13.10 -5.52 -15.59
N ASP A 105 13.59 -4.29 -15.82
CA ASP A 105 12.75 -3.13 -16.14
C ASP A 105 12.17 -3.27 -17.55
N ILE A 106 10.87 -2.96 -17.70
CA ILE A 106 10.18 -3.06 -19.00
C ILE A 106 9.84 -1.67 -19.54
N SER A 107 10.37 -1.34 -20.70
CA SER A 107 10.07 -0.08 -21.38
C SER A 107 8.69 -0.11 -22.05
N PRO A 108 8.04 1.05 -22.28
CA PRO A 108 6.74 1.13 -22.98
C PRO A 108 6.71 0.51 -24.38
N ASP A 109 7.84 0.41 -25.07
CA ASP A 109 7.95 -0.21 -26.39
C ASP A 109 8.10 -1.75 -26.35
N GLY A 110 8.09 -2.35 -25.15
CA GLY A 110 8.28 -3.79 -24.94
C GLY A 110 9.73 -4.20 -24.73
N THR A 111 10.69 -3.28 -24.79
CA THR A 111 12.10 -3.60 -24.49
C THR A 111 12.22 -4.11 -23.06
N GLY A 112 12.82 -5.29 -22.90
CA GLY A 112 13.01 -5.97 -21.61
C GLY A 112 12.05 -7.14 -21.37
N LEU A 113 10.99 -7.29 -22.17
CA LEU A 113 10.03 -8.38 -21.97
C LEU A 113 10.68 -9.77 -22.15
N PRO A 114 10.52 -10.70 -21.19
CA PRO A 114 10.95 -12.07 -21.36
C PRO A 114 10.04 -12.81 -22.35
N VAL A 115 10.57 -13.86 -22.99
CA VAL A 115 9.75 -14.69 -23.89
C VAL A 115 8.74 -15.49 -23.07
N GLY A 116 7.46 -15.32 -23.36
CA GLY A 116 6.36 -16.00 -22.66
C GLY A 116 4.99 -15.66 -23.27
N THR A 117 3.95 -16.32 -22.77
CA THR A 117 2.57 -16.11 -23.21
C THR A 117 1.55 -16.44 -22.12
N GLY A 118 0.36 -15.86 -22.20
CA GLY A 118 -0.79 -16.17 -21.35
C GLY A 118 -2.07 -15.51 -21.87
N ASN A 119 -3.22 -16.06 -21.50
CA ASN A 119 -4.54 -15.51 -21.84
C ASN A 119 -5.37 -15.32 -20.56
N ALA A 120 -6.55 -14.71 -20.67
CA ALA A 120 -7.37 -14.41 -19.50
C ALA A 120 -7.95 -15.68 -18.86
N PHE A 121 -8.26 -16.70 -19.66
CA PHE A 121 -8.79 -17.98 -19.18
C PHE A 121 -7.80 -18.71 -18.25
N ASP A 122 -6.52 -18.72 -18.61
CA ASP A 122 -5.45 -19.27 -17.79
C ASP A 122 -5.07 -18.31 -16.63
N GLY A 123 -5.31 -17.02 -16.82
CA GLY A 123 -5.04 -15.97 -15.85
C GLY A 123 -6.02 -15.91 -14.68
N GLU A 124 -7.31 -16.18 -14.92
CA GLU A 124 -8.35 -16.17 -13.89
C GLU A 124 -8.01 -17.05 -12.67
N PRO A 125 -7.68 -18.35 -12.81
CA PRO A 125 -7.36 -19.19 -11.66
C PRO A 125 -6.09 -18.73 -10.92
N LEU A 126 -5.10 -18.21 -11.65
CA LEU A 126 -3.89 -17.63 -11.04
C LEU A 126 -4.22 -16.36 -10.26
N PHE A 127 -5.10 -15.52 -10.79
CA PHE A 127 -5.56 -14.31 -10.14
C PHE A 127 -6.39 -14.62 -8.89
N GLU A 128 -7.27 -15.61 -8.95
CA GLU A 128 -8.07 -16.06 -7.81
C GLU A 128 -7.18 -16.58 -6.66
N ASP A 129 -6.17 -17.39 -6.99
CA ASP A 129 -5.28 -18.00 -5.99
C ASP A 129 -4.29 -17.00 -5.36
N ASN A 130 -3.85 -15.99 -6.11
CA ASN A 130 -2.73 -15.12 -5.70
C ASN A 130 -3.11 -13.65 -5.46
N CYS A 131 -4.22 -13.16 -6.03
CA CYS A 131 -4.54 -11.73 -6.12
C CYS A 131 -5.91 -11.38 -5.51
N ALA A 132 -6.94 -12.22 -5.73
CA ALA A 132 -8.33 -11.89 -5.47
C ALA A 132 -8.66 -11.64 -3.99
N ALA A 133 -7.88 -12.20 -3.06
CA ALA A 133 -8.03 -11.95 -1.62
C ALA A 133 -7.94 -10.45 -1.27
N CYS A 134 -7.21 -9.66 -2.07
CA CYS A 134 -7.11 -8.22 -1.94
C CYS A 134 -7.81 -7.49 -3.09
N HIS A 135 -7.64 -7.97 -4.33
CA HIS A 135 -8.09 -7.24 -5.52
C HIS A 135 -9.49 -7.63 -6.01
N GLY A 136 -10.21 -8.52 -5.32
CA GLY A 136 -11.52 -9.01 -5.76
C GLY A 136 -11.40 -10.04 -6.86
N SER A 137 -12.43 -10.85 -7.10
CA SER A 137 -12.34 -11.89 -8.13
C SER A 137 -12.32 -11.29 -9.53
N PHE A 138 -12.95 -10.14 -9.74
CA PHE A 138 -13.03 -9.41 -11.02
C PHE A 138 -12.13 -8.17 -11.03
N ALA A 139 -11.05 -8.16 -10.23
CA ALA A 139 -10.16 -7.01 -10.10
C ALA A 139 -10.83 -5.71 -9.55
N GLU A 140 -12.01 -5.81 -8.93
CA GLU A 140 -12.83 -4.69 -8.44
C GLU A 140 -12.41 -4.12 -7.07
N GLY A 141 -11.46 -4.78 -6.41
CA GLY A 141 -10.93 -4.43 -5.08
C GLY A 141 -11.81 -4.90 -3.91
N VAL A 142 -11.18 -5.42 -2.84
CA VAL A 142 -11.86 -5.84 -1.61
C VAL A 142 -11.55 -4.88 -0.47
N GLY A 143 -12.60 -4.31 0.14
CA GLY A 143 -12.45 -3.35 1.23
C GLY A 143 -11.75 -2.07 0.75
N ASN A 144 -10.58 -1.77 1.32
CA ASN A 144 -9.78 -0.60 0.97
C ASN A 144 -8.55 -0.94 0.12
N TRP A 145 -8.45 -2.18 -0.38
CA TRP A 145 -7.40 -2.54 -1.31
C TRP A 145 -7.63 -1.91 -2.69
N PRO A 146 -6.56 -1.68 -3.48
CA PRO A 146 -6.67 -1.05 -4.79
C PRO A 146 -7.61 -1.82 -5.73
N LYS A 147 -8.49 -1.07 -6.41
CA LYS A 147 -9.27 -1.57 -7.54
C LYS A 147 -8.37 -1.55 -8.77
N LEU A 148 -8.26 -2.67 -9.48
CA LEU A 148 -7.47 -2.77 -10.71
C LEU A 148 -8.34 -2.58 -11.96
N ALA A 149 -9.67 -2.74 -11.84
CA ALA A 149 -10.63 -2.54 -12.91
C ALA A 149 -11.72 -1.50 -12.58
N GLY A 150 -12.24 -0.85 -13.63
CA GLY A 150 -13.34 0.12 -13.59
C GLY A 150 -12.90 1.58 -13.44
N GLY A 151 -13.87 2.51 -13.36
CA GLY A 151 -13.60 3.95 -13.24
C GLY A 151 -13.46 4.68 -14.57
N ASP A 152 -13.84 4.03 -15.68
CA ASP A 152 -13.85 4.63 -17.02
C ASP A 152 -14.68 5.91 -17.05
N GLY A 153 -14.09 6.97 -17.58
CA GLY A 153 -14.74 8.29 -17.68
C GLY A 153 -14.82 9.08 -16.37
N THR A 154 -14.33 8.56 -15.24
CA THR A 154 -14.44 9.24 -13.93
C THR A 154 -13.31 10.24 -13.65
N LEU A 155 -12.31 10.37 -14.55
CA LEU A 155 -11.11 11.18 -14.29
C LEU A 155 -11.37 12.68 -14.03
N ALA A 156 -12.55 13.18 -14.40
CA ALA A 156 -12.97 14.57 -14.18
C ALA A 156 -13.99 14.73 -13.04
N ASP A 157 -14.36 13.65 -12.35
CA ASP A 157 -15.29 13.68 -11.21
C ASP A 157 -14.59 14.23 -9.94
N ASP A 158 -15.39 14.63 -8.94
CA ASP A 158 -14.87 15.11 -7.66
C ASP A 158 -14.04 14.03 -6.91
N ASP A 159 -14.37 12.75 -7.11
CA ASP A 159 -13.65 11.59 -6.57
C ASP A 159 -13.35 10.57 -7.69
N PRO A 160 -12.26 10.77 -8.46
CA PRO A 160 -11.96 9.96 -9.63
C PRO A 160 -11.48 8.55 -9.24
N LEU A 161 -12.02 7.51 -9.89
CA LEU A 161 -11.55 6.14 -9.73
C LEU A 161 -10.46 5.82 -10.76
N LYS A 162 -9.22 5.82 -10.30
CA LYS A 162 -8.02 5.63 -11.15
C LYS A 162 -7.52 4.19 -11.08
N THR A 163 -7.71 3.44 -12.15
CA THR A 163 -7.35 2.01 -12.27
C THR A 163 -6.46 1.78 -13.49
N VAL A 164 -6.20 0.50 -13.81
CA VAL A 164 -5.46 0.13 -15.02
C VAL A 164 -6.21 0.60 -16.27
N GLY A 165 -7.50 0.30 -16.41
CA GLY A 165 -8.29 0.68 -17.58
C GLY A 165 -8.58 2.18 -17.66
N SER A 166 -8.81 2.84 -16.52
CA SER A 166 -9.22 4.25 -16.54
C SER A 166 -8.07 5.25 -16.58
N TYR A 167 -6.88 4.90 -16.06
CA TYR A 167 -5.82 5.89 -15.82
C TYR A 167 -4.44 5.51 -16.35
N TRP A 168 -4.06 4.23 -16.35
CA TRP A 168 -2.68 3.86 -16.69
C TRP A 168 -2.40 4.03 -18.19
N PRO A 169 -1.18 4.46 -18.57
CA PRO A 169 -0.88 4.72 -19.98
C PRO A 169 -0.32 3.52 -20.75
N TYR A 170 0.39 2.60 -20.09
CA TYR A 170 1.15 1.53 -20.75
C TYR A 170 0.93 0.16 -20.11
N THR A 171 0.82 -0.86 -20.95
CA THR A 171 0.75 -2.28 -20.54
C THR A 171 2.05 -2.79 -19.93
N SER A 172 3.20 -2.23 -20.35
CA SER A 172 4.52 -2.55 -19.79
C SER A 172 4.59 -2.33 -18.28
N THR A 173 3.97 -1.25 -17.78
CA THR A 173 3.93 -0.93 -16.35
C THR A 173 3.16 -1.97 -15.55
N ILE A 174 2.09 -2.53 -16.14
CA ILE A 174 1.33 -3.61 -15.51
C ILE A 174 2.21 -4.84 -15.36
N TRP A 175 2.87 -5.27 -16.44
CA TRP A 175 3.74 -6.45 -16.43
C TRP A 175 4.89 -6.29 -15.44
N ASP A 176 5.66 -5.20 -15.53
CA ASP A 176 6.82 -4.94 -14.66
C ASP A 176 6.40 -4.94 -13.18
N TYR A 177 5.36 -4.19 -12.85
CA TYR A 177 4.91 -4.06 -11.48
C TYR A 177 4.40 -5.39 -10.90
N VAL A 178 3.62 -6.15 -11.68
CA VAL A 178 3.12 -7.46 -11.25
C VAL A 178 4.28 -8.43 -11.04
N HIS A 179 5.18 -8.56 -12.01
CA HIS A 179 6.35 -9.45 -11.90
C HIS A 179 7.26 -9.09 -10.72
N ARG A 180 7.56 -7.79 -10.55
CA ARG A 180 8.55 -7.32 -9.60
C ARG A 180 8.03 -7.23 -8.16
N SER A 181 6.74 -6.91 -8.00
CA SER A 181 6.21 -6.42 -6.71
C SER A 181 4.96 -7.15 -6.23
N MET A 182 4.40 -8.07 -7.01
CA MET A 182 3.24 -8.87 -6.63
C MET A 182 3.56 -10.37 -6.57
N PRO A 183 2.81 -11.15 -5.76
CA PRO A 183 1.78 -10.73 -4.80
C PRO A 183 2.32 -9.94 -3.60
N PHE A 184 1.53 -9.04 -3.02
CA PHE A 184 1.94 -8.26 -1.86
C PHE A 184 2.28 -9.15 -0.66
N GLY A 185 3.52 -9.05 -0.16
CA GLY A 185 4.06 -9.89 0.91
C GLY A 185 4.77 -11.17 0.44
N ALA A 186 4.70 -11.48 -0.87
CA ALA A 186 5.37 -12.61 -1.51
C ALA A 186 5.79 -12.27 -2.95
N ALA A 187 6.38 -11.10 -3.16
CA ALA A 187 6.78 -10.64 -4.50
C ALA A 187 7.86 -11.54 -5.15
N GLN A 188 7.93 -11.52 -6.48
CA GLN A 188 8.89 -12.30 -7.29
C GLN A 188 8.73 -13.83 -7.15
N THR A 189 7.49 -14.30 -6.95
CA THR A 189 7.17 -15.74 -6.90
C THR A 189 6.46 -16.26 -8.15
N LEU A 190 6.06 -15.38 -9.05
CA LEU A 190 5.36 -15.71 -10.29
C LEU A 190 6.38 -15.96 -11.40
N SER A 191 6.09 -16.92 -12.29
CA SER A 191 6.86 -17.09 -13.52
C SER A 191 6.45 -16.06 -14.58
N ASP A 192 7.26 -15.90 -15.62
CA ASP A 192 6.97 -14.96 -16.72
C ASP A 192 5.61 -15.24 -17.39
N ASP A 193 5.29 -16.53 -17.63
CA ASP A 193 4.01 -16.96 -18.19
C ASP A 193 2.84 -16.70 -17.23
N ASP A 194 3.03 -16.92 -15.92
CA ASP A 194 2.00 -16.60 -14.92
C ASP A 194 1.68 -15.10 -14.93
N VAL A 195 2.71 -14.25 -15.07
CA VAL A 195 2.53 -12.80 -15.16
C VAL A 195 1.80 -12.43 -16.44
N TYR A 196 2.13 -13.02 -17.59
CA TYR A 196 1.39 -12.77 -18.84
C TYR A 196 -0.09 -13.13 -18.70
N ALA A 197 -0.40 -14.28 -18.13
CA ALA A 197 -1.78 -14.71 -17.90
C ALA A 197 -2.53 -13.79 -16.93
N ILE A 198 -1.91 -13.40 -15.81
CA ILE A 198 -2.49 -12.44 -14.85
C ILE A 198 -2.72 -11.07 -15.51
N VAL A 199 -1.78 -10.57 -16.31
CA VAL A 199 -1.93 -9.31 -17.05
C VAL A 199 -3.08 -9.42 -18.05
N ALA A 200 -3.19 -10.53 -18.77
CA ALA A 200 -4.31 -10.79 -19.67
C ALA A 200 -5.66 -10.73 -18.92
N TYR A 201 -5.74 -11.34 -17.73
CA TYR A 201 -6.95 -11.29 -16.90
C TYR A 201 -7.30 -9.87 -16.44
N ILE A 202 -6.31 -9.06 -16.04
CA ILE A 202 -6.53 -7.66 -15.66
C ILE A 202 -7.03 -6.84 -16.86
N LEU A 203 -6.46 -7.05 -18.05
CA LEU A 203 -6.88 -6.36 -19.27
C LEU A 203 -8.30 -6.77 -19.69
N TYR A 204 -8.63 -8.07 -19.59
CA TYR A 204 -9.98 -8.59 -19.81
C TYR A 204 -10.98 -7.99 -18.83
N SER A 205 -10.63 -7.91 -17.54
CA SER A 205 -11.48 -7.31 -16.50
C SER A 205 -11.76 -5.81 -16.71
N ASN A 206 -10.99 -5.15 -17.58
CA ASN A 206 -11.18 -3.76 -17.99
C ASN A 206 -11.79 -3.64 -19.41
N ASP A 207 -12.30 -4.73 -19.98
CA ASP A 207 -12.88 -4.77 -21.35
C ASP A 207 -11.89 -4.32 -22.46
N ILE A 208 -10.57 -4.49 -22.25
CA ILE A 208 -9.53 -4.07 -23.20
C ILE A 208 -9.23 -5.17 -24.23
N ILE A 209 -9.30 -6.44 -23.81
CA ILE A 209 -9.06 -7.61 -24.65
C ILE A 209 -10.17 -8.65 -24.43
N ASP A 210 -10.29 -9.57 -25.38
CA ASP A 210 -11.15 -10.75 -25.29
C ASP A 210 -10.48 -11.85 -24.44
N ASP A 211 -11.26 -12.80 -23.90
CA ASP A 211 -10.76 -13.83 -22.99
C ASP A 211 -9.83 -14.84 -23.67
N GLU A 212 -10.01 -15.07 -24.98
CA GLU A 212 -9.17 -15.95 -25.81
C GLU A 212 -7.91 -15.24 -26.36
N PHE A 213 -7.74 -13.93 -26.14
CA PHE A 213 -6.58 -13.20 -26.66
C PHE A 213 -5.27 -13.61 -25.98
N GLU A 214 -4.29 -14.06 -26.77
CA GLU A 214 -2.95 -14.41 -26.27
C GLU A 214 -2.07 -13.16 -26.09
N VAL A 215 -1.77 -12.86 -24.83
CA VAL A 215 -0.81 -11.83 -24.43
C VAL A 215 0.58 -12.46 -24.32
N SER A 216 1.53 -11.93 -25.08
CA SER A 216 2.92 -12.40 -25.14
C SER A 216 3.89 -11.24 -25.19
N ASN A 217 5.19 -11.55 -25.21
CA ASN A 217 6.24 -10.55 -25.44
C ASN A 217 6.10 -9.80 -26.78
N GLU A 218 5.39 -10.38 -27.75
CA GLU A 218 5.17 -9.76 -29.06
C GLU A 218 3.85 -8.98 -29.12
N THR A 219 2.80 -9.45 -28.43
CA THR A 219 1.46 -8.84 -28.52
C THR A 219 1.22 -7.77 -27.46
N LEU A 220 1.78 -7.90 -26.24
CA LEU A 220 1.57 -6.95 -25.14
C LEU A 220 1.90 -5.48 -25.51
N PRO A 221 2.99 -5.17 -26.23
CA PRO A 221 3.33 -3.79 -26.61
C PRO A 221 2.39 -3.20 -27.66
N THR A 222 1.58 -4.03 -28.33
CA THR A 222 0.63 -3.58 -29.37
C THR A 222 -0.70 -3.13 -28.79
N ILE A 223 -0.98 -3.47 -27.53
CA ILE A 223 -2.21 -3.13 -26.82
C ILE A 223 -2.10 -1.68 -26.34
N THR A 224 -3.07 -0.84 -26.74
CA THR A 224 -3.14 0.56 -26.32
C THR A 224 -4.16 0.72 -25.21
N LEU A 225 -3.74 1.25 -24.05
CA LEU A 225 -4.65 1.55 -22.94
C LEU A 225 -5.47 2.83 -23.22
N PRO A 226 -6.69 2.95 -22.66
CA PRO A 226 -7.56 4.10 -22.94
C PRO A 226 -6.94 5.47 -22.63
N ASN A 227 -6.07 5.55 -21.61
CA ASN A 227 -5.45 6.80 -21.16
C ASN A 227 -3.97 6.94 -21.59
N ALA A 228 -3.56 6.30 -22.69
CA ALA A 228 -2.18 6.35 -23.21
C ALA A 228 -1.65 7.79 -23.42
N ASP A 229 -2.52 8.70 -23.89
CA ASP A 229 -2.20 10.10 -24.14
C ASP A 229 -2.60 11.05 -22.99
N GLY A 230 -2.98 10.50 -21.82
CA GLY A 230 -3.55 11.25 -20.69
C GLY A 230 -2.54 11.96 -19.79
N PHE A 231 -1.25 11.91 -20.13
CA PHE A 231 -0.17 12.43 -19.29
C PHE A 231 0.63 13.51 -20.02
N ILE A 232 1.08 14.50 -19.26
CA ILE A 232 1.97 15.56 -19.73
C ILE A 232 3.25 15.56 -18.89
N VAL A 233 4.33 16.05 -19.49
CA VAL A 233 5.52 16.42 -18.72
C VAL A 233 5.16 17.64 -17.87
N ASP A 234 5.70 17.70 -16.65
CA ASP A 234 5.50 18.80 -15.71
C ASP A 234 5.67 20.18 -16.37
N ASP A 235 4.58 20.95 -16.44
CA ASP A 235 4.49 22.25 -17.10
C ASP A 235 4.38 23.43 -16.11
N ARG A 236 4.55 23.19 -14.79
CA ARG A 236 4.38 24.21 -13.75
C ARG A 236 5.27 25.44 -13.95
N ALA A 237 6.41 25.28 -14.62
CA ALA A 237 7.28 26.39 -15.00
C ALA A 237 6.60 27.42 -15.90
N GLU A 238 5.62 26.98 -16.69
CA GLU A 238 4.88 27.76 -17.66
C GLU A 238 3.51 28.16 -17.10
N THR A 239 2.83 27.24 -16.41
CA THR A 239 1.43 27.41 -15.96
C THR A 239 1.30 28.02 -14.56
N GLU A 240 2.25 27.80 -13.65
CA GLU A 240 2.13 28.19 -12.23
C GLU A 240 3.18 29.20 -11.78
N TYR A 241 4.46 28.98 -12.10
CA TYR A 241 5.54 29.82 -11.59
C TYR A 241 5.38 31.30 -11.95
N PRO A 242 4.92 31.68 -13.17
CA PRO A 242 4.65 33.08 -13.47
C PRO A 242 3.54 33.71 -12.62
N ILE A 243 2.62 32.89 -12.08
CA ILE A 243 1.54 33.33 -11.20
C ILE A 243 2.08 33.54 -9.77
N TRP A 244 2.87 32.59 -9.26
CA TRP A 244 3.28 32.58 -7.84
C TRP A 244 4.61 33.27 -7.55
N ARG A 245 5.47 33.49 -8.55
CA ARG A 245 6.74 34.22 -8.41
C ARG A 245 6.56 35.70 -8.73
N THR A 246 5.55 36.31 -8.13
CA THR A 246 5.27 37.74 -8.19
C THR A 246 5.48 38.37 -6.81
N GLU A 247 5.62 39.69 -6.74
CA GLU A 247 5.75 40.38 -5.46
C GLU A 247 4.47 40.15 -4.62
N PRO A 248 4.56 39.56 -3.42
CA PRO A 248 3.38 39.27 -2.62
C PRO A 248 2.73 40.55 -2.07
N CYS A 249 1.44 40.49 -1.76
CA CYS A 249 0.79 41.56 -1.02
C CYS A 249 1.33 41.63 0.42
N MET A 250 1.68 42.84 0.86
CA MET A 250 2.23 43.08 2.21
C MET A 250 1.23 43.70 3.19
N GLU A 251 0.25 44.47 2.71
CA GLU A 251 -0.71 45.19 3.56
C GLU A 251 -2.11 45.18 2.96
N ASN A 252 -3.14 45.05 3.81
CA ASN A 252 -4.57 45.09 3.42
C ASN A 252 -4.95 44.07 2.33
N CYS A 253 -4.42 42.84 2.43
CA CYS A 253 -4.47 41.85 1.35
C CYS A 253 -5.80 41.12 1.15
N LYS A 254 -6.69 41.15 2.14
CA LYS A 254 -8.01 40.50 2.09
C LYS A 254 -9.03 41.35 2.84
N ASP A 255 -10.26 41.36 2.34
CA ASP A 255 -11.39 42.04 2.98
C ASP A 255 -12.01 41.21 4.12
N SER A 256 -11.84 39.88 4.09
CA SER A 256 -12.40 38.95 5.10
C SER A 256 -11.48 37.75 5.33
N VAL A 257 -11.60 37.18 6.52
CA VAL A 257 -10.86 36.00 7.01
C VAL A 257 -11.81 34.96 7.64
N GLU A 258 -13.02 34.86 7.09
CA GLU A 258 -14.02 33.89 7.55
C GLU A 258 -13.49 32.45 7.52
N ILE A 259 -13.81 31.69 8.57
CA ILE A 259 -13.40 30.29 8.72
C ILE A 259 -14.40 29.43 7.95
N THR A 260 -13.94 28.78 6.88
CA THR A 260 -14.78 27.89 6.05
C THR A 260 -14.66 26.41 6.39
N MET A 261 -13.54 25.99 6.98
CA MET A 261 -13.30 24.59 7.37
C MET A 261 -12.45 24.53 8.64
N ARG A 262 -12.71 23.53 9.50
CA ARG A 262 -11.92 23.25 10.70
C ARG A 262 -11.62 21.74 10.75
N ALA A 263 -10.36 21.36 10.89
CA ALA A 263 -9.96 19.95 10.96
C ALA A 263 -10.63 19.19 12.12
N THR A 264 -10.94 19.90 13.21
CA THR A 264 -11.69 19.39 14.36
C THR A 264 -13.13 18.95 14.03
N VAL A 265 -13.65 19.28 12.83
CA VAL A 265 -14.96 18.79 12.37
C VAL A 265 -14.84 17.38 11.80
N LEU A 266 -13.71 17.02 11.18
CA LEU A 266 -13.48 15.65 10.69
C LEU A 266 -13.00 14.72 11.81
N ASP A 267 -12.16 15.23 12.71
CA ASP A 267 -11.68 14.52 13.91
C ASP A 267 -11.14 13.09 13.65
N VAL A 268 -10.29 12.96 12.62
CA VAL A 268 -9.63 11.69 12.25
C VAL A 268 -8.15 11.64 12.66
N THR A 269 -7.69 12.62 13.46
CA THR A 269 -6.30 12.66 13.93
C THR A 269 -6.21 11.87 15.24
N PRO A 270 -5.27 10.90 15.36
CA PRO A 270 -5.15 10.13 16.60
C PRO A 270 -4.89 11.01 17.82
N ASP A 271 -5.60 10.74 18.93
CA ASP A 271 -5.39 11.43 20.20
C ASP A 271 -4.07 11.03 20.86
N GLU A 272 -3.38 12.00 21.45
CA GLU A 272 -2.30 11.74 22.40
C GLU A 272 -2.88 11.51 23.80
N GLU A 273 -2.52 10.39 24.44
CA GLU A 273 -2.92 10.12 25.83
C GLU A 273 -2.55 11.29 26.75
N GLY A 274 -3.56 11.93 27.34
CA GLY A 274 -3.40 13.04 28.28
C GLY A 274 -3.67 14.44 27.73
N THR A 275 -4.06 14.56 26.47
CA THR A 275 -4.57 15.81 25.90
C THR A 275 -6.09 15.85 26.07
N GLU A 276 -6.65 16.91 26.65
CA GLU A 276 -8.10 17.03 26.75
C GLU A 276 -8.70 17.12 25.33
N PRO A 277 -9.81 16.42 25.07
CA PRO A 277 -10.46 16.46 23.76
C PRO A 277 -10.81 17.92 23.42
N ALA A 278 -10.63 18.26 22.14
CA ALA A 278 -11.04 19.56 21.63
C ALA A 278 -12.52 19.78 21.96
N VAL A 279 -12.82 20.91 22.61
CA VAL A 279 -14.17 21.26 23.05
C VAL A 279 -15.14 21.13 21.88
N ASP A 280 -16.08 20.18 21.97
CA ASP A 280 -17.17 20.00 21.02
C ASP A 280 -17.89 21.34 20.79
N PRO A 281 -18.08 21.78 19.53
CA PRO A 281 -19.09 22.79 19.28
C PRO A 281 -20.45 22.21 19.68
N ALA A 282 -21.15 22.92 20.55
CA ALA A 282 -22.44 22.54 21.11
C ALA A 282 -23.38 21.98 20.00
N PRO A 283 -24.03 20.83 20.23
CA PRO A 283 -24.91 20.25 19.23
C PRO A 283 -26.04 21.22 18.90
N ALA A 284 -26.18 21.53 17.60
CA ALA A 284 -27.41 22.09 17.07
C ALA A 284 -28.53 21.09 17.38
N ALA A 285 -29.55 21.56 18.09
CA ALA A 285 -30.70 20.77 18.44
C ALA A 285 -31.52 20.47 17.18
N ASP A 286 -31.52 19.22 16.74
CA ASP A 286 -32.58 18.67 15.90
C ASP A 286 -33.53 17.82 16.76
N PRO A 287 -34.85 17.90 16.51
CA PRO A 287 -35.85 17.33 17.39
C PRO A 287 -35.93 15.82 17.21
N ALA A 288 -35.95 15.12 18.34
CA ALA A 288 -36.27 13.70 18.42
C ALA A 288 -37.71 13.45 17.92
N GLU A 289 -37.85 12.56 16.94
CA GLU A 289 -39.10 11.84 16.70
C GLU A 289 -38.91 10.40 17.15
N ALA A 290 -39.73 10.02 18.13
CA ALA A 290 -39.69 8.74 18.81
C ALA A 290 -40.62 7.71 18.14
N ALA A 291 -40.09 6.50 18.02
CA ALA A 291 -40.74 5.20 18.20
C ALA A 291 -41.93 4.80 17.32
N ALA A 292 -41.79 3.65 16.67
CA ALA A 292 -42.75 2.55 16.81
C ALA A 292 -42.07 1.20 16.55
N VAL A 293 -42.20 0.31 17.51
CA VAL A 293 -41.86 -1.13 17.48
C VAL A 293 -43.17 -1.92 17.42
N ASP A 294 -43.06 -3.16 16.92
CA ASP A 294 -43.95 -4.33 17.00
C ASP A 294 -44.97 -4.58 15.86
N PRO A 295 -45.37 -5.86 15.59
CA PRO A 295 -44.75 -7.15 15.96
C PRO A 295 -44.69 -8.19 14.80
N GLU A 296 -44.04 -9.32 15.10
CA GLU A 296 -44.06 -10.62 14.42
C GLU A 296 -45.48 -11.22 14.26
N PRO A 297 -45.68 -12.16 13.32
CA PRO A 297 -46.44 -13.35 13.67
C PRO A 297 -45.87 -14.69 13.15
N GLU A 298 -45.72 -15.60 14.11
CA GLU A 298 -46.07 -17.03 14.18
C GLU A 298 -46.07 -17.97 12.94
N ALA A 299 -45.51 -19.15 13.22
CA ALA A 299 -45.44 -20.43 12.49
C ALA A 299 -46.82 -21.06 12.14
N GLU A 300 -46.96 -22.05 11.24
CA GLU A 300 -46.58 -23.50 11.26
C GLU A 300 -47.27 -24.19 10.02
N PRO A 301 -47.14 -25.52 9.70
CA PRO A 301 -46.42 -26.60 10.36
C PRO A 301 -45.59 -27.56 9.46
N ALA A 302 -44.92 -28.46 10.17
CA ALA A 302 -44.03 -29.54 9.74
C ALA A 302 -44.66 -30.73 8.96
N ALA A 303 -43.79 -31.50 8.33
CA ALA A 303 -43.93 -32.95 8.16
C ALA A 303 -42.61 -33.66 8.52
N GLU A 304 -42.71 -34.54 9.51
CA GLU A 304 -41.72 -35.40 10.18
C GLU A 304 -41.70 -36.83 9.53
N PRO A 305 -40.93 -37.84 9.99
CA PRO A 305 -39.46 -37.95 10.09
C PRO A 305 -38.93 -39.33 9.61
N ALA A 306 -37.62 -39.46 9.38
CA ALA A 306 -36.83 -40.71 9.48
C ALA A 306 -35.38 -40.39 9.07
N ALA A 307 -34.30 -40.80 9.73
CA ALA A 307 -34.07 -41.51 10.98
C ALA A 307 -32.57 -41.25 11.32
N ALA A 308 -32.25 -41.00 12.58
CA ALA A 308 -30.90 -41.18 13.12
C ALA A 308 -30.87 -42.55 13.84
N PRO A 309 -29.72 -43.23 14.03
CA PRO A 309 -28.43 -42.61 14.32
C PRO A 309 -27.23 -43.20 13.56
N ALA A 310 -26.18 -42.38 13.40
CA ALA A 310 -24.82 -42.87 13.28
C ALA A 310 -23.90 -41.87 14.00
N GLU A 311 -23.20 -42.38 15.00
CA GLU A 311 -22.12 -41.71 15.73
C GLU A 311 -20.98 -41.35 14.76
N ASP A 312 -20.46 -40.12 14.90
CA ASP A 312 -19.14 -39.56 14.54
C ASP A 312 -18.20 -40.36 13.61
N ALA A 313 -18.68 -40.81 12.45
CA ALA A 313 -17.81 -41.15 11.34
C ALA A 313 -17.79 -39.96 10.37
N LEU A 314 -16.66 -39.25 10.29
CA LEU A 314 -16.46 -38.22 9.29
C LEU A 314 -16.56 -38.86 7.90
N ASP A 315 -17.43 -38.33 7.05
CA ASP A 315 -17.57 -38.76 5.66
C ASP A 315 -16.28 -38.43 4.89
N PRO A 316 -15.53 -39.45 4.41
CA PRO A 316 -14.25 -39.22 3.73
C PRO A 316 -14.38 -38.38 2.46
N GLU A 317 -15.51 -38.46 1.74
CA GLU A 317 -15.73 -37.65 0.54
C GLU A 317 -15.92 -36.17 0.90
N LEU A 318 -16.66 -35.91 1.97
CA LEU A 318 -16.87 -34.56 2.49
C LEU A 318 -15.57 -33.95 3.04
N VAL A 319 -14.76 -34.75 3.73
CA VAL A 319 -13.42 -34.35 4.21
C VAL A 319 -12.50 -34.00 3.04
N ALA A 320 -12.48 -34.81 1.98
CA ALA A 320 -11.67 -34.53 0.79
C ALA A 320 -12.15 -33.27 0.04
N ALA A 321 -13.47 -33.04 -0.04
CA ALA A 321 -14.02 -31.81 -0.59
C ALA A 321 -13.64 -30.59 0.25
N GLY A 322 -13.70 -30.72 1.58
CA GLY A 322 -13.28 -29.69 2.53
C GLY A 322 -11.78 -29.38 2.46
N GLU A 323 -10.93 -30.39 2.27
CA GLU A 323 -9.50 -30.21 2.07
C GLU A 323 -9.21 -29.36 0.83
N LYS A 324 -9.91 -29.63 -0.28
CA LYS A 324 -9.80 -28.80 -1.49
C LYS A 324 -10.25 -27.37 -1.22
N LEU A 325 -11.36 -27.19 -0.51
CA LEU A 325 -11.87 -25.86 -0.13
C LEU A 325 -10.95 -25.11 0.84
N PHE A 326 -10.20 -25.83 1.69
CA PHE A 326 -9.20 -25.26 2.59
C PHE A 326 -8.08 -24.53 1.84
N GLY A 327 -7.96 -24.74 0.53
CA GLY A 327 -7.18 -23.89 -0.36
C GLY A 327 -7.47 -22.39 -0.20
N LYS A 328 -8.74 -22.01 0.08
CA LYS A 328 -9.16 -20.63 0.36
C LYS A 328 -8.66 -20.09 1.71
N CYS A 329 -8.24 -20.99 2.61
CA CYS A 329 -7.84 -20.67 3.98
C CYS A 329 -6.32 -20.77 4.20
N LYS A 330 -5.60 -21.55 3.36
CA LYS A 330 -4.17 -21.91 3.53
C LYS A 330 -3.20 -20.71 3.55
N ALA A 331 -3.58 -19.60 2.91
CA ALA A 331 -2.78 -18.38 2.91
C ALA A 331 -2.70 -17.77 4.32
N CYS A 332 -3.79 -17.83 5.07
CA CYS A 332 -3.90 -17.20 6.38
C CYS A 332 -3.79 -18.18 7.56
N HIS A 333 -4.16 -19.45 7.35
CA HIS A 333 -4.27 -20.44 8.40
C HIS A 333 -3.43 -21.69 8.12
N GLN A 334 -3.03 -22.36 9.19
CA GLN A 334 -2.45 -23.70 9.14
C GLN A 334 -3.29 -24.64 9.98
N VAL A 335 -3.31 -25.91 9.59
CA VAL A 335 -3.99 -27.00 10.29
C VAL A 335 -3.12 -28.26 10.22
N GLY A 336 -3.21 -29.12 11.23
CA GLY A 336 -2.41 -30.33 11.38
C GLY A 336 -1.19 -30.19 12.29
N ASP A 337 -0.33 -31.19 12.25
CA ASP A 337 0.84 -31.30 13.13
C ASP A 337 1.82 -30.15 12.91
N GLY A 338 2.17 -29.46 14.01
CA GLY A 338 3.11 -28.34 13.97
C GLY A 338 2.56 -27.05 13.37
N ALA A 339 1.24 -26.93 13.18
CA ALA A 339 0.59 -25.70 12.74
C ALA A 339 0.93 -24.50 13.64
N LYS A 340 1.25 -23.37 13.03
CA LYS A 340 1.62 -22.10 13.69
C LYS A 340 0.64 -20.99 13.32
N ASN A 341 0.55 -20.01 14.21
CA ASN A 341 -0.15 -18.75 13.92
C ASN A 341 0.52 -18.02 12.74
N ARG A 342 -0.30 -17.48 11.84
CA ARG A 342 0.12 -16.65 10.69
C ARG A 342 -0.71 -15.35 10.70
N VAL A 343 -1.25 -14.95 9.55
CA VAL A 343 -2.24 -13.87 9.45
C VAL A 343 -3.48 -14.21 10.29
N GLY A 344 -3.91 -15.46 10.27
CA GLY A 344 -4.92 -16.04 11.16
C GLY A 344 -4.32 -17.00 12.21
N PRO A 345 -5.08 -17.36 13.25
CA PRO A 345 -4.67 -18.36 14.23
C PRO A 345 -4.59 -19.75 13.61
N GLN A 346 -3.78 -20.65 14.18
CA GLN A 346 -3.81 -22.06 13.79
C GLN A 346 -5.17 -22.71 14.07
N LEU A 347 -5.60 -23.62 13.19
CA LEU A 347 -6.95 -24.21 13.20
C LEU A 347 -6.99 -25.68 13.64
N THR A 348 -5.86 -26.26 14.04
CA THR A 348 -5.82 -27.61 14.65
C THR A 348 -6.65 -27.61 15.93
N GLY A 349 -7.59 -28.53 16.04
CA GLY A 349 -8.55 -28.61 17.15
C GLY A 349 -9.43 -27.37 17.27
N VAL A 350 -9.86 -26.75 16.15
CA VAL A 350 -10.74 -25.58 16.22
C VAL A 350 -12.17 -25.96 16.59
N VAL A 351 -12.67 -27.11 16.13
CA VAL A 351 -14.04 -27.54 16.42
C VAL A 351 -14.10 -27.97 17.90
N GLY A 352 -15.00 -27.37 18.66
CA GLY A 352 -15.15 -27.55 20.11
C GLY A 352 -14.22 -26.69 20.96
N ARG A 353 -13.31 -25.90 20.38
CA ARG A 353 -12.41 -25.01 21.13
C ARG A 353 -13.07 -23.69 21.47
N ASP A 354 -12.69 -23.11 22.60
CA ASP A 354 -13.10 -21.77 23.00
C ASP A 354 -12.76 -20.73 21.92
N ILE A 355 -13.74 -19.85 21.64
CA ILE A 355 -13.60 -18.77 20.69
C ILE A 355 -12.53 -17.79 21.21
N GLY A 356 -11.58 -17.41 20.34
CA GLY A 356 -10.52 -16.46 20.72
C GLY A 356 -9.41 -17.02 21.61
N ALA A 357 -9.27 -18.35 21.74
CA ALA A 357 -8.40 -18.96 22.74
C ALA A 357 -6.99 -19.42 22.27
N VAL A 358 -6.61 -19.22 21.00
CA VAL A 358 -5.28 -19.67 20.54
C VAL A 358 -4.17 -18.80 21.15
N GLU A 359 -3.27 -19.46 21.88
CA GLU A 359 -2.14 -18.80 22.53
C GLU A 359 -1.24 -18.06 21.53
N GLY A 360 -0.83 -16.85 21.91
CA GLY A 360 0.07 -16.02 21.11
C GLY A 360 -0.56 -15.35 19.88
N PHE A 361 -1.85 -15.56 19.60
CA PHE A 361 -2.56 -14.85 18.53
C PHE A 361 -3.31 -13.61 19.05
N LYS A 362 -3.25 -12.49 18.32
CA LYS A 362 -3.93 -11.24 18.69
C LYS A 362 -5.27 -11.10 17.96
N TYR A 363 -6.35 -11.51 18.62
CA TYR A 363 -7.71 -11.43 18.09
C TYR A 363 -8.24 -10.00 17.89
N SER A 364 -9.37 -9.85 17.20
CA SER A 364 -10.16 -8.61 17.32
C SER A 364 -10.77 -8.55 18.71
N ARG A 365 -11.04 -7.33 19.21
CA ARG A 365 -11.68 -7.15 20.52
C ARG A 365 -13.03 -7.87 20.57
N THR A 366 -13.82 -7.76 19.49
CA THR A 366 -15.13 -8.41 19.39
C THR A 366 -15.05 -9.94 19.41
N MET A 367 -14.06 -10.55 18.75
CA MET A 367 -13.87 -12.00 18.78
C MET A 367 -13.36 -12.49 20.14
N ALA A 368 -12.46 -11.74 20.78
CA ALA A 368 -11.94 -12.07 22.10
C ALA A 368 -13.02 -11.97 23.19
N ASP A 369 -13.95 -11.01 23.06
CA ASP A 369 -15.02 -10.77 24.03
C ASP A 369 -16.29 -11.60 23.75
N MET A 370 -16.37 -12.30 22.61
CA MET A 370 -17.57 -13.06 22.19
C MET A 370 -17.93 -14.18 23.17
N GLY A 371 -16.92 -14.85 23.73
CA GLY A 371 -17.08 -16.03 24.58
C GLY A 371 -17.73 -17.22 23.84
N GLY A 372 -17.77 -18.38 24.50
CA GLY A 372 -18.33 -19.61 23.94
C GLY A 372 -17.31 -20.47 23.19
N THR A 373 -17.82 -21.52 22.52
CA THR A 373 -17.05 -22.55 21.84
C THR A 373 -17.42 -22.62 20.36
N TRP A 374 -16.46 -22.95 19.50
CA TRP A 374 -16.71 -23.22 18.08
C TRP A 374 -17.41 -24.58 17.89
N ASP A 375 -18.72 -24.64 18.17
CA ASP A 375 -19.55 -25.75 17.70
C ASP A 375 -19.85 -25.62 16.20
N GLU A 376 -20.46 -26.65 15.61
CA GLU A 376 -20.70 -26.71 14.16
C GLU A 376 -21.66 -25.62 13.67
N GLU A 377 -22.62 -25.19 14.51
CA GLU A 377 -23.60 -24.17 14.16
C GLU A 377 -22.96 -22.78 14.14
N ILE A 378 -22.25 -22.42 15.20
CA ILE A 378 -21.55 -21.13 15.32
C ILE A 378 -20.41 -21.05 14.30
N LEU A 379 -19.65 -22.13 14.14
CA LEU A 379 -18.59 -22.20 13.13
C LEU A 379 -19.16 -22.12 11.72
N GLY A 380 -20.27 -22.79 11.45
CA GLY A 380 -20.95 -22.75 10.16
C GLY A 380 -21.45 -21.34 9.81
N ALA A 381 -22.13 -20.68 10.74
CA ALA A 381 -22.55 -19.28 10.57
C ALA A 381 -21.36 -18.35 10.32
N PHE A 382 -20.29 -18.51 11.10
CA PHE A 382 -19.08 -17.71 10.94
C PHE A 382 -18.36 -17.98 9.61
N LEU A 383 -18.32 -19.23 9.13
CA LEU A 383 -17.74 -19.58 7.83
C LEU A 383 -18.59 -19.07 6.66
N ALA A 384 -19.91 -19.01 6.81
CA ALA A 384 -20.83 -18.52 5.79
C ALA A 384 -20.80 -16.99 5.65
N ASP A 385 -20.71 -16.26 6.77
CA ASP A 385 -20.54 -14.80 6.79
C ASP A 385 -19.77 -14.35 8.04
N PRO A 386 -18.43 -14.24 7.97
CA PRO A 386 -17.62 -13.85 9.12
C PRO A 386 -17.94 -12.46 9.65
N ARG A 387 -18.22 -11.50 8.76
CA ARG A 387 -18.43 -10.09 9.11
C ARG A 387 -19.84 -9.84 9.61
N GLY A 388 -20.82 -10.58 9.11
CA GLY A 388 -22.18 -10.60 9.64
C GLY A 388 -22.26 -11.26 11.01
N THR A 389 -21.58 -12.40 11.18
CA THR A 389 -21.60 -13.17 12.45
C THR A 389 -20.80 -12.46 13.55
N VAL A 390 -19.58 -12.01 13.25
CA VAL A 390 -18.72 -11.29 14.21
C VAL A 390 -18.36 -9.91 13.65
N LYS A 391 -19.24 -8.94 13.91
CA LYS A 391 -19.03 -7.56 13.49
C LYS A 391 -17.69 -7.03 14.00
N GLY A 392 -16.88 -6.47 13.11
CA GLY A 392 -15.53 -5.99 13.46
C GLY A 392 -14.48 -7.10 13.62
N THR A 393 -14.77 -8.32 13.18
CA THR A 393 -13.73 -9.36 13.04
C THR A 393 -12.61 -8.88 12.11
N LYS A 394 -11.37 -9.27 12.43
CA LYS A 394 -10.19 -9.01 11.59
C LYS A 394 -10.03 -10.03 10.46
N MET A 395 -10.83 -11.10 10.45
CA MET A 395 -10.78 -12.11 9.39
C MET A 395 -11.39 -11.53 8.11
N ALA A 396 -10.54 -11.21 7.14
CA ALA A 396 -10.93 -10.67 5.84
C ALA A 396 -11.30 -11.81 4.87
N PHE A 397 -12.44 -12.46 5.14
CA PHE A 397 -12.98 -13.53 4.31
C PHE A 397 -14.44 -13.22 3.97
N ALA A 398 -14.82 -13.41 2.70
CA ALA A 398 -16.16 -13.07 2.21
C ALA A 398 -17.24 -14.08 2.62
N GLY A 399 -16.84 -15.28 3.06
CA GLY A 399 -17.73 -16.35 3.46
C GLY A 399 -17.93 -17.43 2.38
N LEU A 400 -18.33 -18.62 2.82
CA LEU A 400 -18.72 -19.73 1.95
C LEU A 400 -20.21 -19.62 1.64
N ARG A 401 -20.56 -19.36 0.37
CA ARG A 401 -21.92 -19.04 -0.07
C ARG A 401 -22.87 -20.24 -0.13
N LYS A 402 -22.33 -21.46 -0.14
CA LYS A 402 -23.09 -22.70 -0.30
C LYS A 402 -23.01 -23.52 0.97
N ASP A 403 -24.16 -24.01 1.42
CA ASP A 403 -24.25 -24.82 2.65
C ASP A 403 -23.42 -26.10 2.54
N GLU A 404 -23.32 -26.70 1.36
CA GLU A 404 -22.49 -27.88 1.12
C GLU A 404 -20.99 -27.57 1.27
N GLU A 405 -20.55 -26.37 0.90
CA GLU A 405 -19.15 -25.93 1.07
C GLU A 405 -18.83 -25.69 2.56
N VAL A 406 -19.79 -25.14 3.31
CA VAL A 406 -19.67 -24.97 4.77
C VAL A 406 -19.58 -26.32 5.47
N ALA A 407 -20.48 -27.26 5.14
CA ALA A 407 -20.48 -28.61 5.71
C ALA A 407 -19.16 -29.35 5.42
N ALA A 408 -18.67 -29.28 4.17
CA ALA A 408 -17.40 -29.87 3.77
C ALA A 408 -16.21 -29.29 4.55
N MET A 409 -16.15 -27.95 4.69
CA MET A 409 -15.12 -27.28 5.49
C MET A 409 -15.14 -27.73 6.95
N ILE A 410 -16.34 -27.80 7.57
CA ILE A 410 -16.48 -28.26 8.96
C ILE A 410 -15.99 -29.70 9.10
N ALA A 411 -16.38 -30.62 8.21
CA ALA A 411 -15.91 -32.01 8.30
C ALA A 411 -14.38 -32.12 8.15
N TYR A 412 -13.79 -31.34 7.25
CA TYR A 412 -12.33 -31.28 7.13
C TYR A 412 -11.67 -30.77 8.42
N LEU A 413 -12.17 -29.68 9.02
CA LEU A 413 -11.63 -29.17 10.28
C LEU A 413 -11.84 -30.13 11.46
N LYS A 414 -12.96 -30.89 11.48
CA LYS A 414 -13.20 -31.95 12.47
C LYS A 414 -12.16 -33.07 12.35
N SER A 415 -11.64 -33.36 11.15
CA SER A 415 -10.58 -34.37 10.99
C SER A 415 -9.26 -34.02 11.67
N PHE A 416 -9.11 -32.77 12.15
CA PHE A 416 -7.98 -32.30 12.95
C PHE A 416 -8.38 -31.91 14.37
N SER A 417 -9.57 -32.32 14.82
CA SER A 417 -10.07 -32.06 16.17
C SER A 417 -10.23 -33.41 16.87
N GLU A 418 -9.27 -33.77 17.71
CA GLU A 418 -9.32 -34.96 18.58
C GLU A 418 -10.11 -34.72 19.86
#